data_AF-X1VKG1-F1
#
_entry.id   AF-X1VKG1-F1
#
_cell.length_a   1.000
_cell.length_b   1.000
_cell.length_c   1.000
_cell.angle_alpha   90.00
_cell.angle_beta   90.00
_cell.angle_gamma   90.00
#
_symmetry.space_group_name_H-M   'P 1'
#
loop_
_entity.id
_entity.type
_entity.pdbx_description
1 polymer ?
#
loop_
_entity_poly.entity_id
_entity_poly.type
_entity_poly.pdbx_seq_one_letter_code
_entity_poly.pdbx_strand_id
1 'polypeptide(L)'
;GFTANGVNSAGVFVYDTGDPVLFGQRKDHYLDGTANAFKLGSLFPKTGTTGPLAPDTYVLCDVFGATRVMLPGGTTAKAGAPILYYRADTAGKDIRLVYDERDNEVLVFLKGAEDGKTHPLGVPGGGYSNFYDYITDPKITAKQWPYKPNSYILISAGADGLYGTGDDVRNFGN
;
A
#
# COMPACT_ATOMS: atom_id res chain seq x y z
N GLY A 1 19.03 -7.05 -5.57
CA GLY A 1 17.70 -7.53 -5.16
C GLY A 1 17.54 -7.27 -3.69
N PHE A 2 16.48 -6.55 -3.31
CA PHE A 2 16.04 -6.54 -1.92
C PHE A 2 15.34 -7.87 -1.66
N THR A 3 15.62 -8.45 -0.52
CA THR A 3 15.02 -9.68 -0.03
C THR A 3 14.42 -9.34 1.33
N ALA A 4 13.20 -9.81 1.62
CA ALA A 4 12.54 -9.58 2.90
C ALA A 4 13.30 -10.17 4.11
N ASN A 5 14.32 -11.02 3.89
CA ASN A 5 15.19 -11.50 4.95
C ASN A 5 16.37 -10.54 5.23
N GLY A 6 16.48 -9.44 4.47
CA GLY A 6 17.54 -8.47 4.62
C GLY A 6 18.88 -8.93 4.14
N VAL A 7 18.94 -9.74 3.07
CA VAL A 7 20.18 -10.35 2.57
C VAL A 7 20.39 -10.06 1.07
N ASN A 8 21.48 -9.41 0.68
CA ASN A 8 21.71 -9.04 -0.72
C ASN A 8 22.00 -10.27 -1.60
N SER A 9 22.21 -10.04 -2.90
CA SER A 9 22.55 -11.09 -3.88
C SER A 9 23.85 -11.83 -3.60
N ALA A 10 24.68 -11.36 -2.65
CA ALA A 10 25.89 -12.02 -2.20
C ALA A 10 25.67 -12.85 -0.92
N GLY A 11 24.44 -13.00 -0.43
CA GLY A 11 24.17 -13.74 0.81
C GLY A 11 24.55 -12.97 2.08
N VAL A 12 24.88 -11.68 1.96
CA VAL A 12 25.25 -10.82 3.09
C VAL A 12 24.01 -10.12 3.62
N PHE A 13 23.80 -10.16 4.94
CA PHE A 13 22.77 -9.34 5.55
C PHE A 13 23.03 -7.87 5.20
N VAL A 14 22.18 -7.30 4.35
CA VAL A 14 22.11 -5.86 4.08
C VAL A 14 21.66 -5.11 5.33
N TYR A 15 21.03 -5.82 6.26
CA TYR A 15 20.54 -5.32 7.54
C TYR A 15 21.29 -5.99 8.67
N ASP A 16 22.54 -5.58 8.87
CA ASP A 16 23.25 -5.94 10.09
C ASP A 16 22.58 -5.23 11.28
N THR A 17 21.83 -5.99 12.08
CA THR A 17 21.18 -5.48 13.29
C THR A 17 22.17 -5.10 14.40
N GLY A 18 23.45 -5.49 14.25
CA GLY A 18 24.56 -5.09 15.12
C GLY A 18 25.32 -3.87 14.62
N ASP A 19 25.04 -3.37 13.40
CA ASP A 19 25.64 -2.15 12.87
C ASP A 19 24.74 -0.92 13.21
N PRO A 20 25.16 -0.08 14.17
CA PRO A 20 24.37 1.07 14.60
C PRO A 20 24.20 2.14 13.52
N VAL A 21 25.04 2.18 12.48
CA VAL A 21 24.95 3.13 11.37
C VAL A 21 23.83 2.73 10.41
N LEU A 22 23.73 1.44 10.05
CA LEU A 22 22.66 0.90 9.19
C LEU A 22 21.30 0.81 9.89
N PHE A 23 21.30 0.67 11.23
CA PHE A 23 20.09 0.82 12.05
C PHE A 23 19.65 2.29 12.12
N GLY A 24 20.59 3.21 12.38
CA GLY A 24 20.32 4.66 12.48
C GLY A 24 19.73 5.26 11.20
N GLN A 25 20.23 4.87 10.02
CA GLN A 25 19.72 5.34 8.72
C GLN A 25 18.25 4.99 8.44
N ARG A 26 17.69 3.98 9.13
CA ARG A 26 16.27 3.60 9.04
C ARG A 26 15.45 4.09 10.20
N LYS A 27 16.06 4.20 11.36
CA LYS A 27 15.42 4.57 12.60
C LYS A 27 14.60 5.86 12.41
N ASP A 28 15.14 6.85 11.72
CA ASP A 28 14.44 8.12 11.50
C ASP A 28 13.21 7.99 10.56
N HIS A 29 13.22 7.06 9.61
CA HIS A 29 12.08 6.80 8.71
C HIS A 29 10.92 6.05 9.36
N TYR A 30 11.20 5.28 10.43
CA TYR A 30 10.20 4.45 11.13
C TYR A 30 9.87 4.93 12.55
N LEU A 31 10.68 5.79 13.17
CA LEU A 31 10.48 6.26 14.55
C LEU A 31 9.75 7.60 14.68
N ASP A 32 9.72 8.43 13.64
CA ASP A 32 8.96 9.69 13.66
C ASP A 32 7.57 9.57 13.03
N GLY A 33 7.23 8.41 12.48
CA GLY A 33 5.95 8.14 11.86
C GLY A 33 5.11 7.17 12.70
N THR A 34 4.21 7.67 13.55
CA THR A 34 3.10 6.82 13.96
C THR A 34 2.24 6.57 12.72
N ALA A 35 2.13 5.32 12.29
CA ALA A 35 1.05 4.91 11.38
C ALA A 35 -0.25 5.30 12.08
N ASN A 36 -0.86 6.39 11.61
CA ASN A 36 -1.99 7.01 12.28
C ASN A 36 -3.25 6.54 11.59
N ALA A 37 -4.25 6.20 12.39
CA ALA A 37 -5.58 5.91 11.89
C ALA A 37 -6.32 7.22 11.68
N PHE A 38 -6.87 7.43 10.48
CA PHE A 38 -7.68 8.60 10.15
C PHE A 38 -9.05 8.19 9.67
N LYS A 39 -10.05 9.04 9.93
CA LYS A 39 -11.40 8.86 9.40
C LYS A 39 -11.39 9.15 7.89
N LEU A 40 -12.06 8.31 7.11
CA LEU A 40 -12.18 8.48 5.66
C LEU A 40 -12.72 9.86 5.27
N GLY A 41 -13.77 10.35 5.94
CA GLY A 41 -14.35 11.65 5.64
C GLY A 41 -13.40 12.83 5.87
N SER A 42 -12.42 12.66 6.76
CA SER A 42 -11.39 13.68 7.01
C SER A 42 -10.24 13.60 5.99
N LEU A 43 -9.94 12.40 5.49
CA LEU A 43 -8.88 12.18 4.49
C LEU A 43 -9.25 12.66 3.09
N PHE A 44 -10.54 12.59 2.75
CA PHE A 44 -11.04 12.90 1.41
C PHE A 44 -12.07 14.05 1.43
N PRO A 45 -11.71 15.24 1.93
CA PRO A 45 -12.67 16.34 2.06
C PRO A 45 -13.14 16.88 0.71
N LYS A 46 -12.36 16.77 -0.37
CA LYS A 46 -12.73 17.32 -1.68
C LYS A 46 -13.74 16.46 -2.42
N THR A 47 -13.78 15.16 -2.14
CA THR A 47 -14.72 14.25 -2.79
C THR A 47 -16.14 14.49 -2.31
N GLY A 48 -16.33 15.00 -1.09
CA GLY A 48 -17.64 15.19 -0.45
C GLY A 48 -18.38 13.87 -0.17
N THR A 49 -17.74 12.72 -0.42
CA THR A 49 -18.31 11.37 -0.24
C THR A 49 -17.18 10.37 -0.03
N THR A 50 -17.46 9.32 0.75
CA THR A 50 -16.57 8.16 0.94
C THR A 50 -17.07 6.94 0.17
N GLY A 51 -17.91 7.17 -0.85
CA GLY A 51 -18.54 6.11 -1.64
C GLY A 51 -19.43 5.23 -0.74
N PRO A 52 -19.35 3.89 -0.86
CA PRO A 52 -20.12 2.98 0.01
C PRO A 52 -19.56 2.87 1.44
N LEU A 53 -18.37 3.42 1.71
CA LEU A 53 -17.74 3.35 3.03
C LEU A 53 -18.31 4.42 3.95
N ALA A 54 -18.46 4.13 5.24
CA ALA A 54 -18.92 5.12 6.21
C ALA A 54 -17.83 6.20 6.43
N PRO A 55 -18.18 7.50 6.43
CA PRO A 55 -17.19 8.57 6.65
C PRO A 55 -16.41 8.47 7.95
N ASP A 56 -17.03 7.88 8.99
CA ASP A 56 -16.44 7.65 10.30
C ASP A 56 -15.57 6.38 10.40
N THR A 57 -15.43 5.62 9.31
CA THR A 57 -14.52 4.47 9.25
C THR A 57 -13.07 4.94 9.35
N TYR A 58 -12.34 4.33 10.28
CA TYR A 58 -10.90 4.53 10.42
C TYR A 58 -10.14 3.65 9.43
N VAL A 59 -9.15 4.24 8.77
CA VAL A 59 -8.17 3.53 7.95
C VAL A 59 -6.77 3.81 8.45
N LEU A 60 -5.91 2.81 8.37
CA LEU A 60 -4.49 2.97 8.64
C LEU A 60 -3.85 3.71 7.46
N CYS A 61 -3.14 4.78 7.75
CA CYS A 61 -2.36 5.51 6.77
C CYS A 61 -0.87 5.21 6.92
N ASP A 62 -0.16 5.26 5.80
CA ASP A 62 1.30 5.27 5.80
C ASP A 62 1.86 6.55 6.43
N VAL A 63 3.19 6.58 6.56
CA VAL A 63 3.93 7.65 7.25
C VAL A 63 4.38 8.76 6.28
N PHE A 64 4.15 8.64 4.98
CA PHE A 64 4.67 9.56 3.96
C PHE A 64 3.80 10.84 3.82
N GLY A 65 3.35 11.36 4.97
CA GLY A 65 2.22 12.28 5.10
C GLY A 65 2.27 13.55 4.25
N ALA A 66 1.53 13.54 3.14
CA ALA A 66 1.32 14.69 2.25
C ALA A 66 -0.01 15.44 2.52
N THR A 67 -1.00 14.79 3.13
CA THR A 67 -2.36 15.33 3.33
C THR A 67 -2.49 16.00 4.69
N ARG A 68 -2.98 17.24 4.75
CA ARG A 68 -3.34 17.89 6.02
C ARG A 68 -4.79 17.55 6.37
N VAL A 69 -5.00 16.99 7.55
CA VAL A 69 -6.28 16.48 8.03
C VAL A 69 -6.72 17.27 9.25
N MET A 70 -7.97 17.72 9.30
CA MET A 70 -8.54 18.35 10.51
C MET A 70 -9.06 17.28 11.47
N LEU A 71 -8.60 17.34 12.71
CA LEU A 71 -8.98 16.42 13.78
C LEU A 71 -10.15 16.99 14.60
N PRO A 72 -10.89 16.13 15.33
CA PRO A 72 -11.84 16.57 16.34
C PRO A 72 -11.17 17.55 17.32
N GLY A 73 -11.74 18.74 17.48
CA GLY A 73 -11.17 19.82 18.31
C GLY A 73 -10.40 20.89 17.53
N GLY A 74 -10.38 20.84 16.20
CA GLY A 74 -9.87 21.92 15.34
C GLY A 74 -8.36 21.93 15.12
N THR A 75 -7.63 20.93 15.63
CA THR A 75 -6.21 20.74 15.35
C THR A 75 -6.00 20.08 13.99
N THR A 76 -4.80 20.19 13.43
CA THR A 76 -4.44 19.55 12.15
C THR A 76 -3.34 18.52 12.33
N ALA A 77 -3.45 17.40 11.63
CA ALA A 77 -2.40 16.38 11.51
C ALA A 77 -2.00 16.16 10.05
N LYS A 78 -0.82 15.58 9.82
CA LYS A 78 -0.43 15.08 8.50
C LYS A 78 -0.78 13.59 8.40
N ALA A 79 -1.49 13.21 7.35
CA ALA A 79 -1.79 11.83 7.02
C ALA A 79 -1.11 11.43 5.71
N GLY A 80 -0.59 10.20 5.70
CA GLY A 80 -0.19 9.49 4.49
C GLY A 80 -1.37 8.95 3.70
N ALA A 81 -1.09 8.18 2.65
CA ALA A 81 -2.14 7.48 1.93
C ALA A 81 -2.65 6.28 2.76
N PRO A 82 -3.92 5.88 2.60
CA PRO A 82 -4.39 4.63 3.20
C PRO A 82 -3.53 3.43 2.80
N ILE A 83 -3.29 2.50 3.71
CA ILE A 83 -2.66 1.23 3.35
C ILE A 83 -3.73 0.32 2.76
N LEU A 84 -3.50 -0.19 1.54
CA LEU A 84 -4.39 -1.15 0.90
C LEU A 84 -4.15 -2.54 1.50
N TYR A 85 -5.23 -3.26 1.80
CA TYR A 85 -5.18 -4.61 2.37
C TYR A 85 -6.01 -5.59 1.54
N TYR A 86 -5.36 -6.57 0.94
CA TYR A 86 -6.04 -7.63 0.22
C TYR A 86 -5.78 -8.97 0.90
N ARG A 87 -6.83 -9.74 1.15
CA ARG A 87 -6.74 -11.07 1.76
C ARG A 87 -6.84 -12.13 0.68
N ALA A 88 -5.93 -13.09 0.68
CA ALA A 88 -6.00 -14.19 -0.27
C ALA A 88 -7.18 -15.12 0.02
N ASP A 89 -7.92 -15.49 -1.02
CA ASP A 89 -8.70 -16.72 -1.03
C ASP A 89 -7.79 -17.89 -1.41
N THR A 90 -7.48 -18.73 -0.42
CA THR A 90 -6.58 -19.86 -0.57
C THR A 90 -7.17 -21.01 -1.40
N ALA A 91 -8.47 -20.98 -1.67
CA ALA A 91 -9.12 -21.92 -2.59
C ALA A 91 -8.95 -21.51 -4.07
N GLY A 92 -8.61 -20.25 -4.33
CA GLY A 92 -8.45 -19.68 -5.68
C GLY A 92 -7.48 -20.46 -6.56
N LYS A 93 -7.87 -20.69 -7.82
CA LYS A 93 -7.07 -21.45 -8.80
C LYS A 93 -6.42 -20.57 -9.89
N ASP A 94 -6.87 -19.33 -9.99
CA ASP A 94 -6.35 -18.25 -10.83
C ASP A 94 -6.06 -17.02 -9.97
N ILE A 95 -5.15 -16.15 -10.39
CA ILE A 95 -4.77 -14.95 -9.62
C ILE A 95 -5.97 -14.06 -9.27
N ARG A 96 -6.96 -13.95 -10.16
CA ARG A 96 -8.20 -13.18 -9.94
C ARG A 96 -9.14 -13.80 -8.91
N LEU A 97 -8.99 -15.10 -8.69
CA LEU A 97 -9.73 -15.83 -7.65
C LEU A 97 -8.94 -15.89 -6.34
N VAL A 98 -7.66 -15.52 -6.33
CA VAL A 98 -6.86 -15.43 -5.11
C VAL A 98 -6.98 -14.04 -4.49
N TYR A 99 -6.90 -12.98 -5.29
CA TYR A 99 -7.05 -11.61 -4.83
C TYR A 99 -8.09 -10.89 -5.66
N ASP A 100 -9.11 -10.32 -5.00
CA ASP A 100 -10.10 -9.46 -5.63
C ASP A 100 -9.57 -8.03 -5.64
N GLU A 101 -9.34 -7.47 -6.82
CA GLU A 101 -8.85 -6.10 -6.97
C GLU A 101 -9.79 -5.05 -6.35
N ARG A 102 -11.07 -5.40 -6.21
CA ARG A 102 -12.14 -4.52 -5.73
C ARG A 102 -12.14 -4.36 -4.22
N ASP A 103 -11.44 -5.21 -3.48
CA ASP A 103 -11.37 -5.14 -2.01
C ASP A 103 -10.96 -3.74 -1.50
N ASN A 104 -10.15 -3.00 -2.27
CA ASN A 104 -9.77 -1.62 -1.92
C ASN A 104 -9.99 -0.60 -3.05
N GLU A 105 -10.77 -0.93 -4.09
CA GLU A 105 -10.94 -0.03 -5.24
C GLU A 105 -11.45 1.35 -4.82
N VAL A 106 -12.34 1.40 -3.84
CA VAL A 106 -12.92 2.64 -3.34
C VAL A 106 -11.84 3.54 -2.74
N LEU A 107 -10.85 2.99 -2.02
CA LEU A 107 -9.76 3.77 -1.46
C LEU A 107 -8.86 4.34 -2.56
N VAL A 108 -8.56 3.53 -3.58
CA VAL A 108 -7.76 3.95 -4.74
C VAL A 108 -8.48 5.07 -5.52
N PHE A 109 -9.79 4.92 -5.75
CA PHE A 109 -10.58 5.93 -6.45
C PHE A 109 -10.77 7.21 -5.64
N LEU A 110 -11.07 7.12 -4.34
CA LEU A 110 -11.19 8.29 -3.47
C LEU A 110 -9.88 9.07 -3.43
N LYS A 111 -8.74 8.37 -3.35
CA LYS A 111 -7.43 9.01 -3.37
C LYS A 111 -7.17 9.74 -4.69
N GLY A 112 -7.44 9.10 -5.82
CA GLY A 112 -7.29 9.73 -7.14
C GLY A 112 -8.22 10.92 -7.36
N ALA A 113 -9.44 10.86 -6.81
CA ALA A 113 -10.36 12.00 -6.83
C ALA A 113 -9.90 13.15 -5.92
N GLU A 114 -9.31 12.84 -4.77
CA GLU A 114 -8.80 13.82 -3.80
C GLU A 114 -7.55 14.55 -4.28
N ASP A 115 -6.62 13.85 -4.95
CA ASP A 115 -5.37 14.44 -5.44
C ASP A 115 -5.39 14.81 -6.94
N GLY A 116 -6.45 14.42 -7.67
CA GLY A 116 -6.59 14.65 -9.10
C GLY A 116 -5.61 13.83 -9.96
N LYS A 117 -5.04 12.75 -9.41
CA LYS A 117 -4.07 11.89 -10.10
C LYS A 117 -4.68 10.54 -10.45
N THR A 118 -4.14 9.92 -11.50
CA THR A 118 -4.47 8.54 -11.85
C THR A 118 -3.54 7.60 -11.08
N HIS A 119 -4.13 6.70 -10.29
CA HIS A 119 -3.39 5.64 -9.59
C HIS A 119 -3.30 4.40 -10.49
N PRO A 120 -2.10 3.93 -10.86
CA PRO A 120 -1.93 2.75 -11.72
C PRO A 120 -2.78 1.52 -11.34
N LEU A 121 -2.90 1.21 -10.04
CA LEU A 121 -3.72 0.06 -9.58
C LEU A 121 -5.23 0.26 -9.72
N GLY A 122 -5.70 1.50 -9.86
CA GLY A 122 -7.12 1.82 -10.02
C GLY A 122 -7.59 1.87 -11.47
N VAL A 123 -6.69 1.67 -12.44
CA VAL A 123 -7.04 1.76 -13.86
C VAL A 123 -7.73 0.45 -14.29
N PRO A 124 -9.01 0.48 -14.69
CA PRO A 124 -9.76 -0.74 -15.04
C PRO A 124 -9.35 -1.36 -16.39
N GLY A 125 -8.28 -0.86 -17.02
CA GLY A 125 -7.78 -1.35 -18.32
C GLY A 125 -7.59 -2.85 -18.32
N GLY A 126 -8.20 -3.54 -19.30
CA GLY A 126 -8.10 -4.99 -19.47
C GLY A 126 -8.65 -5.83 -18.29
N GLY A 127 -9.48 -5.26 -17.41
CA GLY A 127 -9.94 -5.93 -16.19
C GLY A 127 -8.89 -5.87 -15.09
N TYR A 128 -8.39 -4.66 -14.81
CA TYR A 128 -7.37 -4.36 -13.79
C TYR A 128 -6.04 -5.10 -14.02
N SER A 129 -5.61 -5.22 -15.29
CA SER A 129 -4.36 -5.92 -15.63
C SER A 129 -3.16 -5.37 -14.85
N ASN A 130 -3.10 -4.05 -14.65
CA ASN A 130 -2.03 -3.40 -13.88
C ASN A 130 -1.93 -3.95 -12.45
N PHE A 131 -3.05 -4.17 -11.77
CA PHE A 131 -3.05 -4.74 -10.42
C PHE A 131 -2.50 -6.15 -10.44
N TYR A 132 -3.00 -6.99 -11.35
CA TYR A 132 -2.58 -8.38 -11.44
C TYR A 132 -1.11 -8.51 -11.85
N ASP A 133 -0.63 -7.71 -12.79
CA ASP A 133 0.78 -7.65 -13.17
C ASP A 133 1.66 -7.19 -11.99
N TYR A 134 1.18 -6.22 -11.22
CA TYR A 134 1.90 -5.67 -10.07
C TYR A 134 2.09 -6.68 -8.92
N ILE A 135 1.12 -7.57 -8.69
CA ILE A 135 1.16 -8.57 -7.61
C ILE A 135 1.69 -9.94 -8.07
N THR A 136 1.98 -10.11 -9.36
CA THR A 136 2.46 -11.37 -9.95
C THR A 136 3.89 -11.67 -9.55
N ASP A 137 4.16 -12.92 -9.15
CA ASP A 137 5.52 -13.42 -8.95
C ASP A 137 6.16 -13.82 -10.28
N PRO A 138 7.16 -13.07 -10.78
CA PRO A 138 7.82 -13.38 -12.06
C PRO A 138 8.65 -14.66 -11.99
N LYS A 139 8.91 -15.22 -10.80
CA LYS A 139 9.60 -16.52 -10.64
C LYS A 139 8.69 -17.68 -11.07
N ILE A 140 7.38 -17.47 -11.14
CA ILE A 140 6.42 -18.47 -11.59
C ILE A 140 6.03 -18.15 -13.03
N THR A 141 6.63 -18.86 -13.99
CA THR A 141 6.42 -18.62 -15.42
C THR A 141 5.34 -19.51 -16.04
N ALA A 142 4.95 -20.59 -15.35
CA ALA A 142 3.97 -21.56 -15.86
C ALA A 142 2.54 -20.98 -15.96
N LYS A 143 2.22 -19.98 -15.13
CA LYS A 143 0.97 -19.22 -15.14
C LYS A 143 1.14 -17.94 -14.33
N GLN A 144 0.26 -16.95 -14.56
CA GLN A 144 0.18 -15.78 -13.69
C GLN A 144 -0.23 -16.23 -12.28
N TRP A 145 0.62 -15.93 -11.29
CA TRP A 145 0.43 -16.36 -9.92
C TRP A 145 0.97 -15.30 -8.96
N PRO A 146 0.28 -14.99 -7.85
CA PRO A 146 0.71 -13.90 -6.99
C PRO A 146 1.87 -14.32 -6.08
N TYR A 147 2.66 -13.35 -5.60
CA TYR A 147 3.75 -13.59 -4.64
C TYR A 147 3.31 -14.26 -3.34
N LYS A 148 2.08 -14.01 -2.87
CA LYS A 148 1.56 -14.50 -1.60
C LYS A 148 0.19 -15.18 -1.77
N PRO A 149 0.10 -16.38 -2.36
CA PRO A 149 -1.20 -16.98 -2.67
C PRO A 149 -1.98 -17.46 -1.44
N ASN A 150 -1.33 -17.58 -0.27
CA ASN A 150 -1.92 -18.18 0.93
C ASN A 150 -1.98 -17.21 2.14
N SER A 151 -1.90 -15.90 1.90
CA SER A 151 -1.75 -14.91 2.99
C SER A 151 -2.47 -13.60 2.66
N TYR A 152 -1.85 -12.45 2.90
CA TYR A 152 -2.36 -11.15 2.56
C TYR A 152 -1.26 -10.30 1.93
N ILE A 153 -1.66 -9.33 1.12
CA ILE A 153 -0.78 -8.28 0.61
C ILE A 153 -1.14 -6.93 1.20
N LEU A 154 -0.11 -6.15 1.50
CA LEU A 154 -0.20 -4.77 1.94
C LEU A 154 0.52 -3.89 0.92
N ILE A 155 -0.09 -2.75 0.57
CA ILE A 155 0.47 -1.76 -0.35
C ILE A 155 0.30 -0.36 0.27
N SER A 156 1.41 0.31 0.51
CA SER A 156 1.51 1.72 0.89
C SER A 156 1.96 2.52 -0.32
N ALA A 157 1.32 3.66 -0.59
CA ALA A 157 1.53 4.48 -1.80
C ALA A 157 2.88 5.21 -1.86
N GLY A 158 3.74 4.97 -0.87
CA GLY A 158 5.08 5.55 -0.83
C GLY A 158 5.08 7.08 -0.69
N ALA A 159 6.21 7.67 -1.07
CA ALA A 159 6.45 9.10 -0.97
C ALA A 159 5.76 9.91 -2.08
N ASP A 160 5.55 9.31 -3.26
CA ASP A 160 4.86 9.95 -4.38
C ASP A 160 3.33 9.99 -4.18
N GLY A 161 2.82 9.14 -3.28
CA GLY A 161 1.43 9.03 -2.89
C GLY A 161 0.54 8.42 -3.98
N LEU A 162 1.12 7.68 -4.93
CA LEU A 162 0.46 6.96 -6.02
C LEU A 162 0.53 5.45 -5.79
N TYR A 163 -0.55 4.73 -6.08
CA TYR A 163 -0.56 3.28 -5.92
C TYR A 163 -0.15 2.59 -7.22
N GLY A 164 0.81 1.68 -7.15
CA GLY A 164 1.33 0.91 -8.27
C GLY A 164 2.55 1.52 -8.92
N THR A 165 3.29 2.36 -8.20
CA THR A 165 4.53 3.02 -8.63
C THR A 165 5.76 2.38 -7.96
N GLY A 166 6.95 2.86 -8.32
CA GLY A 166 8.21 2.24 -7.93
C GLY A 166 8.61 2.43 -6.47
N ASP A 167 8.06 3.43 -5.78
CA ASP A 167 8.34 3.74 -4.37
C ASP A 167 7.28 3.21 -3.40
N ASP A 168 6.30 2.46 -3.90
CA ASP A 168 5.36 1.72 -3.08
C ASP A 168 6.10 0.83 -2.06
N VAL A 169 5.64 0.86 -0.82
CA VAL A 169 6.10 -0.05 0.22
C VAL A 169 5.13 -1.22 0.31
N ARG A 170 5.64 -2.43 0.05
CA ARG A 170 4.85 -3.65 -0.04
C ARG A 170 5.41 -4.77 0.80
N ASN A 171 4.55 -5.67 1.25
CA ASN A 171 4.96 -6.84 2.04
C ASN A 171 5.34 -8.06 1.15
N PHE A 172 5.46 -7.90 -0.17
CA PHE A 172 5.75 -8.94 -1.17
C PHE A 172 6.79 -8.47 -2.20
N GLY A 173 7.16 -9.29 -3.19
CA GLY A 173 7.97 -8.82 -4.32
C GLY A 173 9.48 -9.03 -4.22
N ASN A 174 9.93 -10.05 -3.48
CA ASN A 174 11.34 -10.37 -3.23
C ASN A 174 11.78 -11.64 -3.96
#